data_AF-A0AAU0S4C0-F1
#
_entry.id   AF-A0AAU0S4C0-F1
#
_cell.length_a   1.000
_cell.length_b   1.000
_cell.length_c   1.000
_cell.angle_alpha   90.00
_cell.angle_beta   90.00
_cell.angle_gamma   90.00
#
_symmetry.space_group_name_H-M   'P 1'
#
loop_
_entity.id
_entity.type
_entity.pdbx_description
1 polymer ?
#
loop_
_entity_poly.entity_id
_entity_poly.type
_entity_poly.pdbx_seq_one_letter_code
_entity_poly.pdbx_strand_id
1 'polypeptide(L)'
;MDNYQAQVIWQRQQQEFSDNKYSRAHEWKFDGGLSVPASSAPSSVPLPYSLAENVDPEEALIAALASCHMLFFLAFACKQGYIIDTYDDEAIGTMSKNERGRLYISAITLRPRVLFSGDKTATAEQINALHELAHEHCYIANSVRAEVTIMAR
;
A
#
# COMPACT_ATOMS: atom_id res chain seq x y z
N MET A 1 13.31 0.29 -20.39
CA MET A 1 11.94 0.47 -19.86
C MET A 1 11.62 -0.83 -19.20
N ASP A 2 11.40 -0.78 -17.89
CA ASP A 2 11.18 -1.97 -17.10
C ASP A 2 9.67 -2.23 -17.01
N ASN A 3 9.28 -3.49 -17.16
CA ASN A 3 7.88 -3.91 -17.09
C ASN A 3 7.68 -4.72 -15.81
N TYR A 4 6.62 -4.40 -15.08
CA TYR A 4 6.21 -5.14 -13.87
C TYR A 4 4.89 -5.84 -14.16
N GLN A 5 4.81 -7.14 -13.89
CA GLN A 5 3.65 -7.96 -14.24
C GLN A 5 2.99 -8.56 -12.99
N ALA A 6 1.65 -8.51 -12.98
CA ALA A 6 0.82 -9.28 -12.07
C ALA A 6 -0.28 -9.99 -12.89
N GLN A 7 -0.58 -11.24 -12.52
CA GLN A 7 -1.69 -12.00 -13.08
C GLN A 7 -2.77 -12.18 -12.01
N VAL A 8 -4.01 -11.81 -12.32
CA VAL A 8 -5.17 -11.96 -11.42
C VAL A 8 -6.06 -13.08 -11.92
N ILE A 9 -6.31 -14.10 -11.10
CA ILE A 9 -7.04 -15.30 -11.50
C ILE A 9 -8.18 -15.56 -10.53
N TRP A 10 -9.41 -15.38 -11.02
CA TRP A 10 -10.63 -15.83 -10.36
C TRP A 10 -11.23 -17.02 -11.11
N GLN A 11 -11.76 -18.00 -10.38
CA GLN A 11 -12.40 -19.18 -10.95
C GLN A 11 -13.75 -19.44 -10.29
N ARG A 12 -14.79 -19.58 -11.11
CA ARG A 12 -16.16 -19.83 -10.64
C ARG A 12 -16.31 -21.13 -9.85
N GLN A 13 -15.56 -22.15 -10.25
CA GLN A 13 -15.77 -23.54 -9.81
C GLN A 13 -17.25 -23.96 -10.06
N GLN A 14 -17.89 -24.60 -9.08
CA GLN A 14 -19.28 -25.05 -9.15
C GLN A 14 -20.30 -24.03 -8.62
N GLN A 15 -19.86 -22.80 -8.29
CA GLN A 15 -20.74 -21.79 -7.69
C GLN A 15 -21.76 -21.26 -8.70
N GLU A 16 -22.98 -21.02 -8.22
CA GLU A 16 -23.96 -20.25 -8.97
C GLU A 16 -23.46 -18.80 -9.07
N PHE A 17 -23.33 -18.29 -10.29
CA PHE A 17 -22.77 -16.97 -10.53
C PHE A 17 -23.86 -15.91 -10.66
N SER A 18 -25.02 -16.30 -11.18
CA SER A 18 -26.10 -15.40 -11.57
C SER A 18 -26.83 -14.75 -10.37
N ASP A 19 -26.71 -15.34 -9.18
CA ASP A 19 -27.37 -14.89 -7.96
C ASP A 19 -26.55 -13.87 -7.15
N ASN A 20 -25.36 -13.50 -7.65
CA ASN A 20 -24.41 -12.58 -7.02
C ASN A 20 -23.82 -13.05 -5.67
N LYS A 21 -23.95 -14.34 -5.34
CA LYS A 21 -23.48 -14.95 -4.07
C LYS A 21 -22.20 -15.78 -4.23
N TYR A 22 -21.53 -15.69 -5.38
CA TYR A 22 -20.23 -16.33 -5.59
C TYR A 22 -19.15 -15.73 -4.67
N SER A 23 -18.16 -16.53 -4.30
CA SER A 23 -16.99 -16.10 -3.55
C SER A 23 -16.11 -15.17 -4.37
N ARG A 24 -15.63 -14.09 -3.75
CA ARG A 24 -14.66 -13.16 -4.32
C ARG A 24 -13.22 -13.60 -4.12
N ALA A 25 -13.00 -14.77 -3.52
CA ALA A 25 -11.68 -15.37 -3.38
C ALA A 25 -11.02 -15.57 -4.75
N HIS A 26 -9.79 -15.09 -4.90
CA HIS A 26 -8.99 -15.21 -6.11
C HIS A 26 -7.51 -15.17 -5.77
N GLU A 27 -6.64 -15.34 -6.77
CA GLU A 27 -5.18 -15.30 -6.59
C GLU A 27 -4.55 -14.17 -7.40
N TRP A 28 -3.52 -13.54 -6.83
CA TRP A 28 -2.57 -12.70 -7.55
C TRP A 28 -1.24 -13.43 -7.70
N LYS A 29 -0.76 -13.60 -8.92
CA LYS A 29 0.52 -14.25 -9.23
C LYS A 29 1.51 -13.23 -9.78
N PHE A 30 2.72 -13.27 -9.24
CA PHE A 30 3.82 -12.39 -9.62
C PHE A 30 4.90 -13.17 -10.38
N ASP A 31 5.70 -12.46 -11.16
CA ASP A 31 6.75 -12.99 -12.03
C ASP A 31 7.83 -13.82 -11.29
N GLY A 32 8.12 -13.48 -10.03
CA GLY A 32 9.00 -14.26 -9.15
C GLY A 32 8.41 -15.57 -8.62
N GLY A 33 7.17 -15.93 -9.00
CA GLY A 33 6.50 -17.18 -8.63
C GLY A 33 5.67 -17.11 -7.35
N LEU A 34 5.64 -15.98 -6.64
CA LEU A 34 4.77 -15.77 -5.47
C LEU A 34 3.30 -15.73 -5.90
N SER A 35 2.45 -16.43 -5.14
CA SER A 35 0.99 -16.35 -5.23
C SER A 35 0.43 -15.79 -3.93
N VAL A 36 -0.43 -14.78 -4.03
CA VAL A 36 -1.08 -14.12 -2.89
C VAL A 36 -2.59 -14.37 -2.94
N PRO A 37 -3.19 -14.96 -1.90
CA PRO A 37 -4.64 -15.03 -1.76
C PRO A 37 -5.24 -13.64 -1.65
N ALA A 38 -6.24 -13.36 -2.49
CA ALA A 38 -6.91 -12.07 -2.57
C ALA A 38 -8.43 -12.21 -2.49
N SER A 39 -9.11 -11.12 -2.15
CA SER A 39 -10.57 -11.01 -2.07
C SER A 39 -11.01 -9.57 -2.36
N SER A 40 -12.32 -9.31 -2.37
CA SER A 40 -12.86 -7.97 -2.12
C SER A 40 -12.84 -7.63 -0.64
N ALA A 41 -12.78 -6.33 -0.32
CA ALA A 41 -12.97 -5.83 1.03
C ALA A 41 -14.37 -6.21 1.59
N PRO A 42 -14.48 -6.64 2.86
CA PRO A 42 -15.77 -6.92 3.52
C PRO A 42 -16.73 -5.71 3.55
N SER A 43 -16.19 -4.49 3.50
CA SER A 43 -16.94 -3.23 3.44
C SER A 43 -17.63 -3.01 2.08
N SER A 44 -17.11 -3.62 1.01
CA SER A 44 -17.66 -3.54 -0.35
C SER A 44 -18.59 -4.70 -0.66
N VAL A 45 -18.20 -5.92 -0.27
CA VAL A 45 -19.00 -7.14 -0.41
C VAL A 45 -19.03 -7.86 0.94
N PRO A 46 -20.20 -8.16 1.51
CA PRO A 46 -20.29 -8.73 2.85
C PRO A 46 -19.78 -10.17 2.92
N LEU A 47 -19.41 -10.59 4.13
CA LEU A 47 -19.17 -11.99 4.46
C LEU A 47 -20.47 -12.81 4.27
N PRO A 48 -20.39 -14.10 3.86
CA PRO A 48 -19.17 -14.88 3.62
C PRO A 48 -18.65 -14.80 2.17
N TYR A 49 -19.14 -13.87 1.35
CA TYR A 49 -18.75 -13.79 -0.07
C TYR A 49 -17.37 -13.16 -0.27
N SER A 50 -16.94 -12.29 0.65
CA SER A 50 -15.55 -11.87 0.82
C SER A 50 -14.83 -12.78 1.84
N LEU A 51 -13.51 -12.85 1.75
CA LEU A 51 -12.62 -13.44 2.75
C LEU A 51 -11.80 -12.33 3.39
N ALA A 52 -12.00 -12.08 4.69
CA ALA A 52 -11.40 -10.96 5.41
C ALA A 52 -9.91 -11.18 5.73
N GLU A 53 -9.46 -12.43 5.67
CA GLU A 53 -8.07 -12.85 5.85
C GLU A 53 -7.21 -12.70 4.59
N ASN A 54 -7.84 -12.46 3.43
CA ASN A 54 -7.16 -12.27 2.16
C ASN A 54 -6.98 -10.79 1.86
N VAL A 55 -5.89 -10.45 1.16
CA VAL A 55 -5.63 -9.08 0.73
C VAL A 55 -6.75 -8.57 -0.18
N ASP A 56 -7.24 -7.37 0.07
CA ASP A 56 -8.09 -6.64 -0.87
C ASP A 56 -7.33 -5.58 -1.68
N PRO A 57 -7.88 -5.13 -2.84
CA PRO A 57 -7.20 -4.15 -3.70
C PRO A 57 -6.92 -2.81 -3.03
N GLU A 58 -7.80 -2.36 -2.14
CA GLU A 58 -7.65 -1.10 -1.43
C GLU A 58 -6.48 -1.16 -0.45
N GLU A 59 -6.40 -2.21 0.38
CA GLU A 59 -5.28 -2.50 1.28
C GLU A 59 -3.97 -2.64 0.51
N ALA A 60 -3.97 -3.37 -0.61
CA ALA A 60 -2.79 -3.56 -1.43
C ALA A 60 -2.25 -2.26 -2.03
N LEU A 61 -3.13 -1.35 -2.46
CA LEU A 61 -2.69 -0.04 -2.98
C LEU A 61 -1.99 0.78 -1.89
N ILE A 62 -2.57 0.81 -0.69
CA ILE A 62 -2.02 1.53 0.47
C ILE A 62 -0.66 0.93 0.84
N ALA A 63 -0.57 -0.41 0.93
CA ALA A 63 0.66 -1.12 1.23
C ALA A 63 1.76 -0.88 0.18
N ALA A 64 1.40 -0.90 -1.12
CA ALA A 64 2.35 -0.63 -2.20
C ALA A 64 2.91 0.80 -2.14
N LEU A 65 2.06 1.79 -1.81
CA LEU A 65 2.48 3.17 -1.67
C LEU A 65 3.39 3.37 -0.46
N ALA A 66 2.99 2.86 0.71
CA ALA A 66 3.78 2.91 1.94
C ALA A 66 5.14 2.24 1.76
N SER A 67 5.17 1.06 1.13
CA SER A 67 6.40 0.33 0.82
C SER A 67 7.31 1.11 -0.13
N CYS A 68 6.76 1.71 -1.20
CA CYS A 68 7.54 2.51 -2.13
C CYS A 68 8.17 3.74 -1.43
N HIS A 69 7.41 4.44 -0.58
CA HIS A 69 7.93 5.55 0.23
C HIS A 69 9.06 5.08 1.15
N MET A 70 8.83 4.00 1.92
CA MET A 70 9.81 3.41 2.82
C MET A 70 11.13 3.10 2.11
N LEU A 71 11.08 2.46 0.94
CA LEU A 71 12.28 2.08 0.18
C LEU A 71 13.14 3.30 -0.17
N PHE A 72 12.52 4.41 -0.59
CA PHE A 72 13.24 5.65 -0.83
C PHE A 72 13.78 6.27 0.46
N PHE A 73 12.98 6.30 1.52
CA PHE A 73 13.40 6.83 2.81
C PHE A 73 14.63 6.10 3.34
N LEU A 74 14.62 4.76 3.35
CA LEU A 74 15.75 3.92 3.76
C LEU A 74 16.98 4.17 2.89
N ALA A 75 16.81 4.27 1.57
CA ALA A 75 17.92 4.54 0.65
C ALA A 75 18.56 5.92 0.90
N PHE A 76 17.76 6.96 1.13
CA PHE A 76 18.26 8.30 1.41
C PHE A 76 18.91 8.41 2.80
N ALA A 77 18.31 7.79 3.82
CA ALA A 77 18.89 7.73 5.15
C ALA A 77 20.26 7.03 5.13
N CYS A 78 20.36 5.90 4.43
CA CYS A 78 21.61 5.18 4.23
C CYS A 78 22.67 6.03 3.53
N LYS A 79 22.33 6.76 2.45
CA LYS A 79 23.26 7.66 1.75
C LYS A 79 23.77 8.79 2.65
N GLN A 80 22.97 9.22 3.61
CA GLN A 80 23.36 10.22 4.60
C GLN A 80 24.09 9.60 5.81
N GLY A 81 24.31 8.28 5.85
CA GLY A 81 25.03 7.61 6.92
C GLY A 81 24.24 7.44 8.22
N TYR A 82 22.91 7.53 8.17
CA TYR A 82 22.06 7.11 9.29
C TYR A 82 21.90 5.59 9.29
N ILE A 83 21.85 5.00 10.48
CA ILE A 83 21.51 3.58 10.67
C ILE A 83 20.08 3.51 11.18
N ILE A 84 19.24 2.72 10.50
CA ILE A 84 17.85 2.47 10.86
C ILE A 84 17.71 0.99 11.20
N ASP A 85 17.25 0.70 12.40
CA ASP A 85 17.00 -0.67 12.86
C ASP A 85 15.59 -1.14 12.49
N THR A 86 14.61 -0.23 12.60
CA THR A 86 13.21 -0.54 12.27
C THR A 86 12.54 0.61 11.55
N TYR A 87 11.71 0.26 10.57
CA TYR A 87 10.73 1.16 9.98
C TYR A 87 9.39 0.43 10.01
N ASP A 88 8.39 1.05 10.63
CA ASP A 88 7.05 0.49 10.79
C ASP A 88 6.04 1.57 10.40
N ASP A 89 5.17 1.29 9.42
CA ASP A 89 4.20 2.25 8.90
C ASP A 89 2.78 1.69 8.97
N GLU A 90 1.99 2.28 9.86
CA GLU A 90 0.56 2.02 9.99
C GLU A 90 -0.23 2.95 9.05
N ALA A 91 -0.06 2.75 7.75
CA ALA A 91 -0.69 3.57 6.72
C ALA A 91 -2.21 3.35 6.63
N ILE A 92 -2.95 4.42 6.32
CA ILE A 92 -4.43 4.40 6.23
C ILE A 92 -4.87 5.04 4.92
N GLY A 93 -5.72 4.35 4.15
CA GLY A 93 -6.42 4.91 3.01
C GLY A 93 -7.89 5.23 3.32
N THR A 94 -8.39 6.32 2.76
CA THR A 94 -9.79 6.75 2.92
C THR A 94 -10.49 6.84 1.58
N MET A 95 -11.69 6.27 1.49
CA MET A 95 -12.56 6.32 0.32
C MET A 95 -13.51 7.53 0.40
N SER A 96 -13.66 8.27 -0.70
CA SER A 96 -14.70 9.31 -0.82
C SER A 96 -15.22 9.42 -2.25
N LYS A 97 -16.27 10.23 -2.45
CA LYS A 97 -16.83 10.51 -3.78
C LYS A 97 -16.09 11.69 -4.40
N ASN A 98 -15.69 11.56 -5.66
CA ASN A 98 -15.19 12.69 -6.44
C ASN A 98 -16.34 13.59 -6.94
N GLU A 99 -16.01 14.66 -7.67
CA GLU A 99 -16.95 15.62 -8.27
C GLU A 99 -18.01 14.96 -9.19
N ARG A 100 -17.72 13.77 -9.72
CA ARG A 100 -18.62 12.96 -10.57
C ARG A 100 -19.46 11.96 -9.77
N GLY A 101 -19.42 12.01 -8.44
CA GLY A 101 -20.11 11.09 -7.53
C GLY A 101 -19.51 9.69 -7.45
N ARG A 102 -18.34 9.44 -8.06
CA ARG A 102 -17.68 8.12 -8.10
C ARG A 102 -16.78 7.94 -6.88
N LEU A 103 -16.89 6.79 -6.23
CA LEU A 103 -16.01 6.39 -5.13
C LEU A 103 -14.58 6.14 -5.62
N TYR A 104 -13.60 6.57 -4.85
CA TYR A 104 -12.18 6.29 -5.04
C TYR A 104 -11.41 6.51 -3.73
N ILE A 105 -10.19 6.00 -3.64
CA ILE A 105 -9.28 6.29 -2.53
C ILE A 105 -8.82 7.74 -2.70
N SER A 106 -9.33 8.63 -1.85
CA SER A 106 -9.10 10.06 -1.95
C SER A 106 -7.92 10.57 -1.14
N ALA A 107 -7.60 9.88 -0.05
CA ALA A 107 -6.46 10.23 0.79
C ALA A 107 -5.76 8.97 1.28
N ILE A 108 -4.44 9.04 1.39
CA ILE A 108 -3.59 8.02 2.01
C ILE A 108 -2.66 8.73 3.00
N THR A 109 -2.76 8.37 4.27
CA THR A 109 -1.90 8.89 5.33
C THR A 109 -0.88 7.83 5.72
N LEU A 110 0.40 8.13 5.50
CA LEU A 110 1.53 7.35 6.00
C LEU A 110 1.84 7.77 7.43
N ARG A 111 2.09 6.81 8.32
CA ARG A 111 2.40 7.04 9.74
C ARG A 111 3.66 6.29 10.16
N PRO A 112 4.80 6.57 9.52
CA PRO A 112 6.03 5.85 9.78
C PRO A 112 6.56 6.16 11.17
N ARG A 113 7.00 5.10 11.85
CA ARG A 113 7.77 5.12 13.10
C ARG A 113 9.13 4.50 12.80
N VAL A 114 10.18 5.29 12.99
CA VAL A 114 11.54 4.90 12.63
C VAL A 114 12.42 4.85 13.87
N LEU A 115 13.09 3.73 14.09
CA LEU A 115 14.10 3.59 15.14
C LEU A 115 15.49 3.70 14.51
N PHE A 116 16.22 4.74 14.91
CA PHE A 116 17.60 4.96 14.51
C PHE A 116 18.57 4.38 15.53
N SER A 117 19.76 3.98 15.06
CA SER A 117 20.85 3.49 15.90
C SER A 117 22.21 4.06 15.48
N GLY A 118 23.26 3.69 16.21
CA GLY A 118 24.62 4.20 16.01
C GLY A 118 24.87 5.58 16.62
N ASP A 119 26.05 6.13 16.37
CA ASP A 119 26.51 7.39 16.98
C ASP A 119 25.90 8.63 16.31
N LYS A 120 25.41 8.50 15.08
CA LYS A 120 24.84 9.62 14.31
C LYS A 120 23.34 9.73 14.58
N THR A 121 22.95 10.73 15.35
CA THR A 121 21.54 11.05 15.62
C THR A 121 20.98 12.03 14.60
N ALA A 122 19.83 11.73 14.00
CA ALA A 122 19.08 12.66 13.15
C ALA A 122 18.20 13.59 13.99
N THR A 123 18.13 14.88 13.64
CA THR A 123 17.13 15.78 14.22
C THR A 123 15.74 15.55 13.59
N ALA A 124 14.68 16.04 14.24
CA ALA A 124 13.33 15.95 13.69
C ALA A 124 13.21 16.59 12.29
N GLU A 125 13.90 17.72 12.07
CA GLU A 125 13.92 18.40 10.78
C GLU A 125 14.61 17.57 9.70
N GLN A 126 15.68 16.85 10.04
CA GLN A 126 16.40 15.97 9.11
C GLN A 126 15.55 14.75 8.75
N ILE A 127 14.83 14.18 9.73
CA ILE A 127 13.89 13.07 9.51
C ILE A 127 12.75 13.53 8.60
N ASN A 128 12.16 14.70 8.86
CA ASN A 128 11.12 15.27 8.01
C ASN A 128 11.63 15.52 6.59
N ALA A 129 12.83 16.08 6.43
CA ALA A 129 13.44 16.29 5.12
C ALA A 129 13.68 14.97 4.35
N LEU A 130 14.02 13.88 5.05
CA LEU A 130 14.11 12.55 4.45
C LEU A 130 12.74 12.03 3.98
N HIS A 131 11.68 12.24 4.76
CA HIS A 131 10.32 11.84 4.38
C HIS A 131 9.81 12.62 3.17
N GLU A 132 10.03 13.93 3.12
CA GLU A 132 9.66 14.77 1.97
C GLU A 132 10.42 14.34 0.72
N LEU A 133 11.74 14.14 0.83
CA LEU A 133 12.55 13.68 -0.29
C LEU A 133 12.11 12.30 -0.80
N ALA A 134 11.76 11.39 0.12
CA ALA A 134 11.22 10.07 -0.22
C ALA A 134 9.85 10.15 -0.89
N HIS A 135 9.00 11.09 -0.47
CA HIS A 135 7.69 11.33 -1.07
C HIS A 135 7.81 11.79 -2.52
N GLU A 136 8.67 12.78 -2.77
CA GLU A 136 8.92 13.33 -4.11
C GLU A 136 9.39 12.26 -5.10
N HIS A 137 10.22 11.31 -4.64
CA HIS A 137 10.78 10.26 -5.48
C HIS A 137 9.92 8.99 -5.54
N CYS A 138 8.89 8.87 -4.70
CA CYS A 138 8.04 7.69 -4.63
C CYS A 138 7.23 7.51 -5.93
N TYR A 139 7.53 6.46 -6.69
CA TYR A 139 6.88 6.18 -7.97
C TYR A 139 5.36 6.02 -7.82
N ILE A 140 4.91 5.36 -6.75
CA ILE A 140 3.48 5.07 -6.53
C ILE A 140 2.74 6.35 -6.11
N ALA A 141 3.33 7.17 -5.23
CA ALA A 141 2.76 8.48 -4.89
C ALA A 141 2.58 9.36 -6.14
N ASN A 142 3.57 9.36 -7.03
CA ASN A 142 3.52 10.08 -8.32
C ASN A 142 2.54 9.46 -9.34
N SER A 143 1.95 8.30 -9.05
CA SER A 143 1.05 7.57 -9.95
C SER A 143 -0.42 7.59 -9.51
N VAL A 144 -0.71 8.05 -8.29
CA VAL A 144 -2.07 8.07 -7.74
C VAL A 144 -2.66 9.47 -7.73
N ARG A 145 -4.00 9.55 -7.82
CA ARG A 145 -4.73 10.81 -7.63
C ARG A 145 -4.95 11.15 -6.15
N ALA A 146 -4.84 10.17 -5.26
CA ALA A 146 -5.09 10.36 -3.84
C ALA A 146 -4.15 11.43 -3.28
N GLU A 147 -4.66 12.26 -2.38
CA GLU A 147 -3.80 13.10 -1.55
C GLU A 147 -2.98 12.20 -0.62
N VAL A 148 -1.66 12.36 -0.62
CA VAL A 148 -0.76 11.58 0.21
C VAL A 148 -0.18 12.49 1.28
N THR A 149 -0.34 12.13 2.54
CA THR A 149 0.18 12.90 3.69
C THR A 149 1.07 12.02 4.53
N ILE A 150 2.17 12.58 5.05
CA ILE A 150 3.09 11.87 5.94
C ILE A 150 2.97 12.46 7.34
N MET A 151 2.58 11.63 8.30
CA MET A 151 2.48 11.96 9.71
C MET A 151 3.44 11.08 10.49
N ALA A 152 4.75 11.34 10.32
CA ALA A 152 5.81 10.62 11.03
C ALA A 152 5.66 10.77 12.56
N ARG A 153 5.99 9.70 13.28
CA ARG A 153 5.79 9.58 14.74
C ARG A 153 7.07 9.31 15.49
#